data_AF-A0A1H7NQV6-F1
#
_entry.id   AF-A0A1H7NQV6-F1
#
_cell.length_a   1.000
_cell.length_b   1.000
_cell.length_c   1.000
_cell.angle_alpha   90.00
_cell.angle_beta   90.00
_cell.angle_gamma   90.00
#
_symmetry.space_group_name_H-M   'P 1'
#
loop_
_entity.id
_entity.type
_entity.pdbx_description
1 polymer ?
#
loop_
_entity_poly.entity_id
_entity_poly.type
_entity_poly.pdbx_seq_one_letter_code
_entity_poly.pdbx_strand_id
1 'polypeptide(L)'
;MSNDANRDQPIRNLSTWTLDRLEAFTITQQGHELERIRVVAQSQAYRSDEPRHVRLRWAKLSLNANARLPGDTPWSLARKTRQNFALRTWIIDHLGPDTDSDWDPEVLAADTLEALALEPDQATTLSASRRDLPTEQISELRRHKNKTAHLDRLLGFLPPGPDKVRLTAWAEARKHLP
;
A
#
# COMPACT_ATOMS: atom_id res chain seq x y z
N MET A 1 33.98 -17.88 -33.69
CA MET A 1 33.15 -16.67 -33.63
C MET A 1 31.72 -17.07 -33.97
N SER A 2 30.78 -16.95 -33.04
CA SER A 2 29.44 -16.41 -33.32
C SER A 2 28.62 -16.34 -32.04
N ASN A 3 28.40 -15.08 -31.64
CA ASN A 3 27.45 -14.49 -30.71
C ASN A 3 26.38 -15.40 -30.09
N ASP A 4 26.49 -15.59 -28.78
CA ASP A 4 25.39 -15.95 -27.89
C ASP A 4 25.23 -14.86 -26.80
N ALA A 5 25.16 -13.61 -27.26
CA ALA A 5 24.94 -12.42 -26.44
C ALA A 5 23.51 -11.92 -26.66
N ASN A 6 22.53 -12.68 -26.18
CA ASN A 6 21.13 -12.20 -26.10
C ASN A 6 20.47 -12.58 -24.78
N ARG A 7 21.17 -12.33 -23.67
CA ARG A 7 20.57 -12.25 -22.33
C ARG A 7 20.86 -10.87 -21.75
N ASP A 8 19.82 -10.25 -21.20
CA ASP A 8 19.82 -8.98 -20.46
C ASP A 8 19.98 -7.67 -21.25
N GLN A 9 19.04 -7.40 -22.15
CA GLN A 9 18.62 -6.00 -22.30
C GLN A 9 17.52 -5.70 -21.26
N PRO A 10 17.76 -4.81 -20.28
CA PRO A 10 16.69 -4.37 -19.39
C PRO A 10 15.58 -3.77 -20.25
N ILE A 11 14.33 -4.19 -20.05
CA ILE A 11 13.18 -3.67 -20.80
C ILE A 11 13.19 -2.14 -20.63
N ARG A 12 13.62 -1.45 -21.70
CA ARG A 12 13.87 -0.01 -21.69
C ARG A 12 12.52 0.68 -21.78
N ASN A 13 12.03 1.04 -20.60
CA ASN A 13 10.86 1.86 -20.36
C ASN A 13 9.49 1.15 -20.41
N LEU A 14 9.07 0.58 -19.26
CA LEU A 14 7.72 0.05 -19.06
C LEU A 14 6.64 1.14 -19.05
N SER A 15 6.98 2.43 -18.82
CA SER A 15 5.97 3.49 -18.69
C SER A 15 5.24 3.83 -19.98
N THR A 16 5.78 3.45 -21.14
CA THR A 16 5.17 3.64 -22.46
C THR A 16 4.32 2.44 -22.89
N TRP A 17 4.26 1.39 -22.08
CA TRP A 17 3.52 0.19 -22.42
C TRP A 17 2.03 0.38 -22.12
N THR A 18 1.18 -0.21 -22.96
CA THR A 18 -0.25 -0.26 -22.70
C THR A 18 -0.54 -1.11 -21.46
N LEU A 19 -1.68 -0.84 -20.84
CA LEU A 19 -2.15 -1.58 -19.67
C LEU A 19 -2.22 -3.09 -19.94
N ASP A 20 -2.91 -3.51 -21.01
CA ASP A 20 -3.07 -4.93 -21.34
C ASP A 20 -1.74 -5.64 -21.54
N ARG A 21 -0.76 -4.94 -22.14
CA ARG A 21 0.60 -5.49 -22.32
C ARG A 21 1.31 -5.68 -20.98
N LEU A 22 1.18 -4.71 -20.06
CA LEU A 22 1.77 -4.85 -18.72
C LEU A 22 1.05 -5.91 -17.88
N GLU A 23 -0.27 -6.02 -17.96
CA GLU A 23 -1.04 -7.08 -17.29
C GLU A 23 -0.56 -8.46 -17.74
N ALA A 24 -0.46 -8.70 -19.06
CA ALA A 24 0.04 -9.96 -19.60
C ALA A 24 1.50 -10.23 -19.18
N PHE A 25 2.35 -9.20 -19.23
CA PHE A 25 3.75 -9.32 -18.83
C PHE A 25 3.90 -9.68 -17.35
N THR A 26 3.08 -9.10 -16.47
CA THR A 26 3.15 -9.28 -15.01
C THR A 26 3.04 -10.74 -14.61
N ILE A 27 2.27 -11.56 -15.33
CA ILE A 27 2.03 -12.98 -15.01
C ILE A 27 3.34 -13.73 -14.79
N THR A 28 4.35 -13.49 -15.62
CA THR A 28 5.61 -14.25 -15.61
C THR A 28 6.73 -13.60 -14.80
N GLN A 29 6.53 -12.40 -14.25
CA GLN A 29 7.60 -11.65 -13.58
C GLN A 29 7.66 -11.87 -12.07
N GLN A 30 8.86 -11.67 -11.52
CA GLN A 30 9.15 -11.76 -10.10
C GLN A 30 10.15 -10.67 -9.67
N GLY A 31 10.30 -10.48 -8.36
CA GLY A 31 11.35 -9.65 -7.79
C GLY A 31 11.37 -8.22 -8.32
N HIS A 32 12.52 -7.79 -8.84
CA HIS A 32 12.75 -6.41 -9.26
C HIS A 32 11.82 -5.95 -10.40
N GLU A 33 11.57 -6.79 -11.40
CA GLU A 33 10.68 -6.42 -12.51
C GLU A 33 9.24 -6.24 -12.05
N LEU A 34 8.80 -7.07 -11.10
CA LEU A 34 7.47 -6.92 -10.50
C LEU A 34 7.33 -5.61 -9.70
N GLU A 35 8.38 -5.19 -8.98
CA GLU A 35 8.39 -3.88 -8.31
C GLU A 35 8.37 -2.72 -9.32
N ARG A 36 9.08 -2.84 -10.46
CA ARG A 36 9.01 -1.83 -11.53
C ARG A 36 7.60 -1.71 -12.12
N ILE A 37 6.95 -2.83 -12.39
CA ILE A 37 5.55 -2.86 -12.85
C ILE A 37 4.64 -2.19 -11.82
N ARG A 38 4.77 -2.54 -10.53
CA ARG A 38 4.01 -1.93 -9.44
C ARG A 38 4.13 -0.40 -9.44
N VAL A 39 5.36 0.11 -9.52
CA VAL A 39 5.64 1.57 -9.55
C VAL A 39 5.03 2.25 -10.77
N VAL A 40 5.17 1.64 -11.96
CA VAL A 40 4.63 2.20 -13.21
C VAL A 40 3.11 2.23 -13.16
N ALA A 41 2.48 1.12 -12.78
CA ALA A 41 1.03 1.01 -12.68
C ALA A 41 0.44 2.01 -11.67
N GLN A 42 1.08 2.16 -10.49
CA GLN A 42 0.72 3.18 -9.52
C GLN A 42 0.83 4.61 -10.11
N SER A 43 1.93 4.89 -10.82
CA SER A 43 2.15 6.21 -11.41
C SER A 43 1.11 6.55 -12.47
N GLN A 44 0.73 5.57 -13.30
CA GLN A 44 -0.33 5.72 -14.30
C GLN A 44 -1.69 5.97 -13.65
N ALA A 45 -2.05 5.20 -12.61
CA ALA A 45 -3.28 5.45 -11.86
C ALA A 45 -3.36 6.89 -11.33
N TYR A 46 -2.24 7.44 -10.85
CA TYR A 46 -2.17 8.79 -10.28
C TYR A 46 -2.24 9.91 -11.32
N ARG A 47 -1.53 9.78 -12.44
CA ARG A 47 -1.22 10.91 -13.33
C ARG A 47 -1.92 10.87 -14.68
N SER A 48 -2.60 9.78 -14.99
CA SER A 48 -3.26 9.60 -16.27
C SER A 48 -4.52 10.46 -16.40
N ASP A 49 -4.71 11.04 -17.58
CA ASP A 49 -5.91 11.69 -18.08
C ASP A 49 -6.96 10.69 -18.60
N GLU A 50 -6.67 9.39 -18.51
CA GLU A 50 -7.55 8.32 -18.93
C GLU A 50 -8.86 8.28 -18.11
N PRO A 51 -9.92 7.68 -18.67
CA PRO A 51 -11.18 7.48 -17.96
C PRO A 51 -11.00 6.73 -16.63
N ARG A 52 -11.88 7.04 -15.66
CA ARG A 52 -11.89 6.45 -14.30
C ARG A 52 -11.66 4.94 -14.29
N HIS A 53 -12.40 4.18 -15.11
CA HIS A 53 -12.30 2.72 -15.14
C HIS A 53 -10.92 2.21 -15.57
N VAL A 54 -10.22 2.90 -16.47
CA VAL A 54 -8.85 2.55 -16.89
C VAL A 54 -7.87 2.80 -15.74
N ARG A 55 -8.04 3.93 -15.02
CA ARG A 55 -7.20 4.27 -13.87
C ARG A 55 -7.38 3.30 -12.70
N LEU A 56 -8.60 2.80 -12.48
CA LEU A 56 -8.87 1.73 -11.52
C LEU A 56 -8.17 0.43 -11.91
N ARG A 57 -8.16 0.06 -13.20
CA ARG A 57 -7.39 -1.13 -13.65
C ARG A 57 -5.89 -0.96 -13.43
N TRP A 58 -5.32 0.21 -13.71
CA TRP A 58 -3.92 0.51 -13.37
C TRP A 58 -3.64 0.35 -11.86
N ALA A 59 -4.53 0.84 -11.01
CA ALA A 59 -4.40 0.69 -9.57
C ALA A 59 -4.48 -0.79 -9.15
N LYS A 60 -5.41 -1.56 -9.72
CA LYS A 60 -5.55 -3.00 -9.47
C LYS A 60 -4.30 -3.77 -9.88
N LEU A 61 -3.71 -3.43 -11.03
CA LEU A 61 -2.45 -4.01 -11.47
C LEU A 61 -1.32 -3.74 -10.46
N SER A 62 -1.23 -2.52 -9.94
CA SER A 62 -0.25 -2.19 -8.89
C SER A 62 -0.50 -3.00 -7.61
N LEU A 63 -1.74 -3.16 -7.15
CA LEU A 63 -2.06 -3.98 -5.98
C LEU A 63 -1.67 -5.45 -6.19
N ASN A 64 -2.03 -6.02 -7.34
CA ASN A 64 -1.70 -7.41 -7.71
C ASN A 64 -0.19 -7.64 -7.79
N ALA A 65 0.54 -6.70 -8.39
CA ALA A 65 2.00 -6.76 -8.43
C ALA A 65 2.59 -6.67 -7.01
N ASN A 66 2.09 -5.77 -6.16
CA ASN A 66 2.56 -5.66 -4.78
C ASN A 66 2.29 -6.93 -3.96
N ALA A 67 1.10 -7.54 -4.12
CA ALA A 67 0.71 -8.76 -3.41
C ALA A 67 1.70 -9.92 -3.64
N ARG A 68 2.25 -10.02 -4.85
CA ARG A 68 3.21 -11.05 -5.27
C ARG A 68 4.67 -10.77 -4.89
N LEU A 69 5.01 -9.56 -4.44
CA LEU A 69 6.37 -9.27 -3.97
C LEU A 69 6.66 -10.00 -2.64
N PRO A 70 7.93 -10.32 -2.33
CA PRO A 70 8.30 -10.95 -1.07
C PRO A 70 7.83 -10.16 0.16
N GLY A 71 7.43 -10.89 1.20
CA GLY A 71 6.89 -10.36 2.46
C GLY A 71 7.52 -11.01 3.70
N ASP A 72 8.70 -11.61 3.53
CA ASP A 72 9.25 -12.63 4.43
C ASP A 72 9.81 -12.05 5.74
N THR A 73 9.96 -10.73 5.79
CA THR A 73 10.37 -9.99 7.00
C THR A 73 9.27 -9.04 7.45
N PRO A 74 9.17 -8.73 8.76
CA PRO A 74 8.21 -7.75 9.28
C PRO A 74 8.28 -6.39 8.57
N TRP A 75 9.46 -5.96 8.16
CA TRP A 75 9.66 -4.72 7.41
C TRP A 75 9.16 -4.80 5.97
N SER A 76 9.46 -5.90 5.26
CA SER A 76 8.95 -6.11 3.91
C SER A 76 7.43 -6.22 3.86
N LEU A 77 6.84 -6.92 4.85
CA LEU A 77 5.38 -7.01 5.00
C LEU A 77 4.77 -5.64 5.30
N ALA A 78 5.32 -4.91 6.29
CA ALA A 78 4.83 -3.57 6.62
C ALA A 78 4.94 -2.59 5.45
N ARG A 79 6.00 -2.70 4.62
CA ARG A 79 6.13 -1.93 3.37
C ARG A 79 5.00 -2.25 2.41
N LYS A 80 4.73 -3.53 2.14
CA LYS A 80 3.65 -3.96 1.24
C LYS A 80 2.31 -3.43 1.72
N THR A 81 1.98 -3.64 3.00
CA THR A 81 0.74 -3.18 3.62
C THR A 81 0.59 -1.66 3.51
N ARG A 82 1.63 -0.90 3.87
CA ARG A 82 1.62 0.56 3.75
C ARG A 82 1.38 1.03 2.32
N GLN A 83 2.01 0.39 1.34
CA GLN A 83 1.83 0.74 -0.07
C GLN A 83 0.40 0.45 -0.55
N ASN A 84 -0.19 -0.68 -0.14
CA ASN A 84 -1.58 -1.01 -0.45
C ASN A 84 -2.54 0.02 0.14
N PHE A 85 -2.42 0.33 1.43
CA PHE A 85 -3.31 1.29 2.09
C PHE A 85 -3.19 2.70 1.51
N ALA A 86 -1.97 3.15 1.23
CA ALA A 86 -1.74 4.45 0.61
C ALA A 86 -2.36 4.53 -0.80
N LEU A 87 -2.22 3.47 -1.62
CA LEU A 87 -2.82 3.43 -2.96
C LEU A 87 -4.34 3.39 -2.89
N ARG A 88 -4.93 2.48 -2.11
CA ARG A 88 -6.39 2.34 -1.98
C ARG A 88 -7.03 3.63 -1.46
N THR A 89 -6.43 4.25 -0.43
CA THR A 89 -6.90 5.55 0.09
C THR A 89 -6.84 6.63 -0.98
N TRP A 90 -5.75 6.70 -1.75
CA TRP A 90 -5.62 7.68 -2.82
C TRP A 90 -6.70 7.49 -3.89
N ILE A 91 -6.98 6.23 -4.27
CA ILE A 91 -8.02 5.89 -5.25
C ILE A 91 -9.41 6.29 -4.74
N ILE A 92 -9.75 5.92 -3.51
CA ILE A 92 -11.01 6.32 -2.86
C ILE A 92 -11.16 7.85 -2.85
N ASP A 93 -10.09 8.56 -2.46
CA ASP A 93 -10.09 10.02 -2.30
C ASP A 93 -10.22 10.76 -3.64
N HIS A 94 -9.59 10.27 -4.71
CA HIS A 94 -9.52 10.99 -5.98
C HIS A 94 -10.48 10.48 -7.05
N LEU A 95 -10.82 9.19 -7.02
CA LEU A 95 -11.69 8.53 -8.00
C LEU A 95 -13.04 8.10 -7.40
N GLY A 96 -13.20 8.21 -6.08
CA GLY A 96 -14.39 7.79 -5.36
C GLY A 96 -14.44 6.28 -5.10
N PRO A 97 -15.21 5.84 -4.07
CA PRO A 97 -15.48 4.43 -3.81
C PRO A 97 -16.04 3.68 -5.04
N ASP A 98 -15.90 2.36 -5.02
CA ASP A 98 -16.41 1.48 -6.09
C ASP A 98 -17.01 0.19 -5.50
N THR A 99 -17.61 -0.63 -6.37
CA THR A 99 -18.14 -1.96 -6.02
C THR A 99 -17.06 -3.01 -5.80
N ASP A 100 -15.86 -2.81 -6.35
CA ASP A 100 -14.70 -3.65 -6.04
C ASP A 100 -14.21 -3.33 -4.60
N SER A 101 -14.04 -4.37 -3.78
CA SER A 101 -13.68 -4.25 -2.37
C SER A 101 -12.32 -3.58 -2.13
N ASP A 102 -11.42 -3.58 -3.12
CA ASP A 102 -10.18 -2.81 -3.04
C ASP A 102 -10.44 -1.30 -2.94
N TRP A 103 -11.58 -0.82 -3.43
CA TRP A 103 -11.96 0.60 -3.44
C TRP A 103 -13.10 0.90 -2.45
N ASP A 104 -13.42 -0.03 -1.56
CA ASP A 104 -14.38 0.15 -0.48
C ASP A 104 -13.69 0.72 0.77
N PRO A 105 -14.11 1.90 1.27
CA PRO A 105 -13.58 2.49 2.50
C PRO A 105 -13.72 1.60 3.75
N GLU A 106 -14.84 0.90 3.91
CA GLU A 106 -15.11 0.07 5.09
C GLU A 106 -14.23 -1.19 5.09
N VAL A 107 -14.04 -1.79 3.91
CA VAL A 107 -13.09 -2.92 3.75
C VAL A 107 -11.66 -2.45 4.04
N LEU A 108 -11.26 -1.28 3.52
CA LEU A 108 -9.92 -0.74 3.82
C LEU A 108 -9.75 -0.41 5.32
N ALA A 109 -10.80 0.03 5.99
CA ALA A 109 -10.80 0.26 7.43
C ALA A 109 -10.57 -1.04 8.20
N ALA A 110 -11.32 -2.10 7.88
CA ALA A 110 -11.17 -3.41 8.48
C ALA A 110 -9.76 -3.98 8.26
N ASP A 111 -9.26 -3.96 7.02
CA ASP A 111 -7.91 -4.42 6.69
C ASP A 111 -6.84 -3.62 7.44
N THR A 112 -7.06 -2.32 7.61
CA THR A 112 -6.14 -1.46 8.38
C THR A 112 -6.09 -1.88 9.84
N LEU A 113 -7.24 -2.15 10.47
CA LEU A 113 -7.32 -2.59 11.86
C LEU A 113 -6.70 -3.98 12.05
N GLU A 114 -6.97 -4.93 11.15
CA GLU A 114 -6.38 -6.27 11.19
C GLU A 114 -4.85 -6.25 11.08
N ALA A 115 -4.31 -5.29 10.30
CA ALA A 115 -2.87 -5.15 10.15
C ALA A 115 -2.14 -4.57 11.38
N LEU A 116 -2.86 -4.16 12.43
CA LEU A 116 -2.31 -3.53 13.63
C LEU A 116 -2.35 -4.53 14.79
N ALA A 117 -1.16 -5.00 15.19
CA ALA A 117 -0.96 -5.92 16.31
C ALA A 117 -1.17 -5.33 17.71
N LEU A 118 -1.29 -4.01 17.84
CA LEU A 118 -1.52 -3.32 19.11
C LEU A 118 -2.91 -2.68 19.09
N GLU A 119 -3.38 -2.24 20.25
CA GLU A 119 -4.46 -1.26 20.34
C GLU A 119 -3.90 0.16 20.50
N PRO A 120 -4.66 1.23 20.17
CA PRO A 120 -4.18 2.61 20.24
C PRO A 120 -3.56 3.02 21.58
N ASP A 121 -4.19 2.62 22.69
CA ASP A 121 -3.74 2.96 24.05
C ASP A 121 -2.42 2.24 24.40
N GLN A 122 -2.26 1.00 23.95
CA GLN A 122 -1.04 0.24 24.12
C GLN A 122 0.12 0.89 23.34
N ALA A 123 -0.13 1.26 22.08
CA ALA A 123 0.86 1.92 21.24
C ALA A 123 1.28 3.29 21.81
N THR A 124 0.33 4.05 22.36
CA THR A 124 0.60 5.35 23.00
C THR A 124 1.42 5.19 24.28
N THR A 125 1.04 4.23 25.13
CA THR A 125 1.75 3.92 26.38
C THR A 125 3.19 3.50 26.10
N LEU A 126 3.41 2.60 25.14
CA LEU A 126 4.74 2.19 24.71
C LEU A 126 5.54 3.37 24.14
N SER A 127 4.91 4.23 23.34
CA SER A 127 5.63 5.38 22.78
C SER A 127 6.07 6.39 23.84
N ALA A 128 5.33 6.53 24.95
CA ALA A 128 5.71 7.39 26.06
C ALA A 128 7.01 6.93 26.76
N SER A 129 7.25 5.62 26.84
CA SER A 129 8.48 5.04 27.41
C SER A 129 9.57 4.74 26.37
N ARG A 130 9.48 5.31 25.16
CA ARG A 130 10.37 4.97 24.01
C ARG A 130 11.88 5.04 24.27
N ARG A 131 12.34 5.83 25.25
CA ARG A 131 13.78 5.97 25.56
C ARG A 131 14.36 4.69 26.14
N ASP A 132 13.53 3.89 26.78
CA ASP A 132 13.92 2.68 27.52
C ASP A 132 13.48 1.40 26.79
N LEU A 133 12.87 1.53 25.60
CA LEU A 133 12.38 0.39 24.84
C LEU A 133 13.47 -0.31 24.02
N PRO A 134 13.42 -1.65 23.89
CA PRO A 134 14.22 -2.39 22.92
C PRO A 134 13.97 -1.90 21.49
N THR A 135 15.02 -2.01 20.65
CA THR A 135 15.00 -1.58 19.24
C THR A 135 13.86 -2.24 18.44
N GLU A 136 13.51 -3.48 18.76
CA GLU A 136 12.45 -4.24 18.11
C GLU A 136 11.07 -3.61 18.34
N GLN A 137 10.81 -3.14 19.57
CA GLN A 137 9.56 -2.48 19.94
C GLN A 137 9.47 -1.08 19.33
N ILE A 138 10.58 -0.32 19.31
CA ILE A 138 10.63 0.96 18.58
C ILE A 138 10.34 0.73 17.10
N SER A 139 10.90 -0.33 16.52
CA SER A 139 10.66 -0.71 15.12
C SER A 139 9.20 -1.09 14.88
N GLU A 140 8.54 -1.76 15.82
CA GLU A 140 7.11 -2.05 15.77
C GLU A 140 6.25 -0.79 15.78
N LEU A 141 6.51 0.15 16.69
CA LEU A 141 5.81 1.43 16.73
C LEU A 141 5.98 2.22 15.42
N ARG A 142 7.18 2.21 14.83
CA ARG A 142 7.43 2.80 13.50
C ARG A 142 6.62 2.10 12.40
N ARG A 143 6.50 0.78 12.45
CA ARG A 143 5.66 0.03 11.50
C ARG A 143 4.18 0.41 11.65
N HIS A 144 3.66 0.56 12.87
CA HIS A 144 2.30 1.05 13.10
C HIS A 144 2.09 2.46 12.55
N LYS A 145 2.98 3.41 12.87
CA LYS A 145 2.91 4.79 12.36
C LYS A 145 2.86 4.88 10.84
N ASN A 146 3.61 3.99 10.19
CA ASN A 146 3.64 3.86 8.75
C ASN A 146 2.35 3.26 8.18
N LYS A 147 1.80 2.20 8.81
CA LYS A 147 0.54 1.58 8.41
C LYS A 147 -0.67 2.51 8.62
N THR A 148 -0.61 3.45 9.55
CA THR A 148 -1.71 4.39 9.84
C THR A 148 -1.56 5.75 9.16
N ALA A 149 -0.60 5.91 8.24
CA ALA A 149 -0.33 7.20 7.61
C ALA A 149 -1.47 7.73 6.71
N HIS A 150 -2.41 6.87 6.30
CA HIS A 150 -3.53 7.22 5.41
C HIS A 150 -4.82 7.61 6.14
N LEU A 151 -4.88 7.44 7.47
CA LEU A 151 -6.14 7.49 8.22
C LEU A 151 -6.86 8.83 8.11
N ASP A 152 -6.15 9.95 8.16
CA ASP A 152 -6.76 11.28 8.11
C ASP A 152 -7.63 11.48 6.85
N ARG A 153 -7.23 10.87 5.72
CA ARG A 153 -8.02 10.89 4.48
C ARG A 153 -9.15 9.87 4.52
N LEU A 154 -8.87 8.64 4.94
CA LEU A 154 -9.85 7.55 4.97
C LEU A 154 -11.05 7.87 5.87
N LEU A 155 -10.82 8.51 7.03
CA LEU A 155 -11.87 8.82 8.02
C LEU A 155 -13.01 9.68 7.46
N GLY A 156 -12.75 10.47 6.41
CA GLY A 156 -13.76 11.27 5.72
C GLY A 156 -14.79 10.45 4.95
N PHE A 157 -14.44 9.21 4.57
CA PHE A 157 -15.30 8.32 3.78
C PHE A 157 -16.06 7.29 4.61
N LEU A 158 -15.74 7.15 5.89
CA LEU A 158 -16.36 6.14 6.75
C LEU A 158 -17.68 6.66 7.35
N PRO A 159 -18.73 5.82 7.39
CA PRO A 159 -19.91 6.12 8.18
C PRO A 159 -19.59 6.11 9.69
N PRO A 160 -20.42 6.75 10.53
CA PRO A 160 -20.31 6.59 11.99
C PRO A 160 -20.44 5.12 12.38
N GLY A 161 -19.50 4.62 13.20
CA GLY A 161 -19.47 3.21 13.59
C GLY A 161 -18.23 2.85 14.41
N PRO A 162 -18.16 1.62 14.94
CA PRO A 162 -17.07 1.18 15.80
C PRO A 162 -15.70 1.27 15.12
N ASP A 163 -15.61 0.93 13.83
CA ASP A 163 -14.34 0.98 13.10
C ASP A 163 -13.87 2.43 12.91
N LYS A 164 -14.78 3.36 12.61
CA LYS A 164 -14.44 4.80 12.54
C LYS A 164 -13.94 5.32 13.89
N VAL A 165 -14.54 4.89 15.00
CA VAL A 165 -14.09 5.26 16.35
C VAL A 165 -12.67 4.72 16.62
N ARG A 166 -12.43 3.44 16.34
CA ARG A 166 -11.11 2.81 16.53
C ARG A 166 -10.04 3.45 15.66
N LEU A 167 -10.35 3.73 14.39
CA LEU A 167 -9.41 4.40 13.48
C LEU A 167 -9.16 5.86 13.86
N THR A 168 -10.15 6.55 14.44
CA THR A 168 -9.94 7.90 14.99
C THR A 168 -8.97 7.85 16.17
N ALA A 169 -9.13 6.90 17.09
CA ALA A 169 -8.20 6.70 18.19
C ALA A 169 -6.77 6.38 17.69
N TRP A 170 -6.66 5.58 16.63
CA TRP A 170 -5.38 5.32 15.96
C TRP A 170 -4.76 6.56 15.32
N ALA A 171 -5.54 7.44 14.69
CA ALA A 171 -5.05 8.68 14.12
C ALA A 171 -4.48 9.62 15.20
N GLU A 172 -5.10 9.67 16.37
CA GLU A 172 -4.58 10.39 17.54
C GLU A 172 -3.30 9.74 18.09
N ALA A 173 -3.31 8.43 18.37
CA ALA A 173 -2.15 7.69 18.86
C ALA A 173 -0.93 7.87 17.93
N ARG A 174 -1.16 7.87 16.61
CA ARG A 174 -0.13 8.04 15.58
C ARG A 174 0.74 9.29 15.80
N LYS A 175 0.16 10.39 16.29
CA LYS A 175 0.87 11.66 16.52
C LYS A 175 2.01 11.51 17.53
N HIS A 176 1.91 10.52 18.41
CA HIS A 176 2.88 10.24 19.46
C HIS A 176 3.89 9.16 19.08
N LEU A 177 3.66 8.41 18.00
CA LEU A 177 4.54 7.32 17.57
C LEU A 177 5.89 7.87 17.04
N PRO A 178 7.00 7.12 17.19
CA PRO A 178 8.32 7.48 16.67
C PRO A 178 8.36 7.60 15.14
#